data_AF-A0A250JD32-F1
#
_entry.id   AF-A0A250JD32-F1
#
_cell.length_a   1.000
_cell.length_b   1.000
_cell.length_c   1.000
_cell.angle_alpha   90.00
_cell.angle_beta   90.00
_cell.angle_gamma   90.00
#
_symmetry.space_group_name_H-M   'P 1'
#
loop_
_entity.id
_entity.type
_entity.pdbx_description
1 polymer ?
#
loop_
_entity_poly.entity_id
_entity_poly.type
_entity_poly.pdbx_seq_one_letter_code
_entity_poly.pdbx_strand_id
1 'polypeptide(L)'
;MNMNNWLWMLGVVGLMGCGVSSQSDAVTVTARNMCARYESCGDIGSGKAYANEDDCMIKQKADWNNRWSVAACDDHINGDNFDFCQDSIKVMSCDNVVEWIVLVADKCSRDKVCSGNP
;
A
#
# COMPACT_ATOMS: atom_id res chain seq x y z
N MET A 1 -21.48 39.92 2.71
CA MET A 1 -20.78 39.05 1.73
C MET A 1 -20.51 37.72 2.43
N ASN A 2 -20.82 36.63 1.74
CA ASN A 2 -21.07 35.29 2.29
C ASN A 2 -19.82 34.59 2.86
N MET A 3 -20.02 33.90 3.98
CA MET A 3 -19.13 32.87 4.54
C MET A 3 -19.06 31.68 3.59
N ASN A 4 -17.88 31.42 3.00
CA ASN A 4 -17.62 30.18 2.26
C ASN A 4 -16.99 29.13 3.19
N ASN A 5 -17.80 28.14 3.49
CA ASN A 5 -17.58 26.97 4.33
C ASN A 5 -16.70 25.91 3.63
N TRP A 6 -15.38 26.13 3.55
CA TRP A 6 -14.41 25.18 2.98
C TRP A 6 -13.41 24.65 4.03
N LEU A 7 -13.93 24.19 5.16
CA LEU A 7 -13.16 23.62 6.28
C LEU A 7 -13.44 22.12 6.51
N TRP A 8 -13.73 21.38 5.44
CA TRP A 8 -13.84 19.92 5.49
C TRP A 8 -12.94 19.35 4.40
N MET A 9 -11.79 18.78 4.78
CA MET A 9 -10.84 17.96 3.99
C MET A 9 -9.37 18.31 4.30
N LEU A 10 -9.03 18.55 5.56
CA LEU A 10 -7.63 18.52 5.99
C LEU A 10 -7.54 17.79 7.33
N GLY A 11 -6.79 16.69 7.34
CA GLY A 11 -6.15 16.21 8.56
C GLY A 11 -6.83 15.04 9.26
N VAL A 12 -6.91 13.88 8.59
CA VAL A 12 -6.35 12.71 9.28
C VAL A 12 -4.90 12.65 8.84
N VAL A 13 -4.08 13.34 9.64
CA VAL A 13 -2.63 13.17 9.65
C VAL A 13 -2.40 11.68 9.80
N GLY A 14 -2.07 11.01 8.69
CA GLY A 14 -1.59 9.64 8.73
C GLY A 14 -0.45 9.62 9.75
N LEU A 15 -0.56 8.70 10.71
CA LEU A 15 0.49 8.36 11.65
C LEU A 15 1.75 7.94 10.87
N MET A 16 2.50 8.91 10.36
CA MET A 16 3.87 8.75 9.94
C MET A 16 4.70 8.83 11.22
N GLY A 17 5.22 7.71 11.69
CA GLY A 17 6.18 7.73 12.79
C GLY A 17 6.33 6.45 13.60
N CYS A 18 5.40 5.49 13.52
CA CYS A 18 5.66 4.16 14.04
C CYS A 18 6.06 3.28 12.85
N GLY A 19 7.35 2.95 12.75
CA GLY A 19 7.82 1.98 11.75
C GLY A 19 6.95 0.71 11.80
N VAL A 20 6.70 0.11 10.64
CA VAL A 20 6.04 -1.19 10.57
C VAL A 20 6.96 -2.23 11.19
N SER A 21 6.58 -2.76 12.35
CA SER A 21 7.33 -3.80 13.05
C SER A 21 6.78 -5.20 12.82
N SER A 22 5.52 -5.32 12.35
CA SER A 22 4.87 -6.61 12.11
C SER A 22 4.54 -6.81 10.63
N GLN A 23 4.41 -8.09 10.24
CA GLN A 23 3.94 -8.44 8.90
C GLN A 23 2.54 -7.88 8.63
N SER A 24 1.66 -7.91 9.64
CA SER A 24 0.27 -7.49 9.50
C SER A 24 0.13 -5.99 9.25
N ASP A 25 1.00 -5.18 9.86
CA ASP A 25 1.05 -3.74 9.64
C ASP A 25 1.63 -3.43 8.26
N ALA A 26 2.71 -4.12 7.86
CA ALA A 26 3.31 -3.99 6.53
C ALA A 26 2.30 -4.28 5.41
N VAL A 27 1.53 -5.37 5.53
CA VAL A 27 0.44 -5.72 4.61
C VAL A 27 -0.65 -4.66 4.61
N THR A 28 -1.07 -4.18 5.78
CA THR A 28 -2.14 -3.18 5.88
C THR A 28 -1.73 -1.84 5.28
N VAL A 29 -0.51 -1.37 5.53
CA VAL A 29 0.04 -0.13 4.95
C VAL A 29 0.15 -0.25 3.43
N THR A 30 0.66 -1.38 2.94
CA THR A 30 0.84 -1.62 1.50
C THR A 30 -0.49 -1.70 0.78
N ALA A 31 -1.46 -2.43 1.34
CA ALA A 31 -2.81 -2.51 0.79
C ALA A 31 -3.46 -1.12 0.69
N ARG A 32 -3.31 -0.30 1.74
CA ARG A 32 -3.82 1.08 1.74
C ARG A 32 -3.18 1.93 0.64
N ASN A 33 -1.86 1.89 0.51
CA ASN A 33 -1.15 2.67 -0.52
C ASN A 33 -1.51 2.21 -1.93
N MET A 34 -1.68 0.90 -2.15
CA MET A 34 -2.17 0.37 -3.42
C MET A 34 -3.59 0.85 -3.72
N CYS A 35 -4.51 0.80 -2.75
CA CYS A 35 -5.88 1.25 -2.95
C CYS A 35 -5.99 2.75 -3.19
N ALA A 36 -5.23 3.57 -2.46
CA ALA A 36 -5.11 5.00 -2.76
C ALA A 36 -4.58 5.23 -4.17
N ARG A 37 -3.65 4.40 -4.64
CA ARG A 37 -3.16 4.49 -6.01
C ARG A 37 -4.23 4.12 -7.03
N TYR A 38 -4.93 3.00 -6.85
CA TYR A 38 -6.03 2.60 -7.73
C TYR A 38 -7.18 3.61 -7.76
N GLU A 39 -7.49 4.22 -6.62
CA GLU A 39 -8.45 5.32 -6.55
C GLU A 39 -7.99 6.50 -7.41
N SER A 40 -6.74 6.93 -7.25
CA SER A 40 -6.17 8.02 -8.06
C SER A 40 -6.11 7.71 -9.57
N CYS A 41 -6.13 6.41 -9.93
CA CYS A 41 -6.18 5.91 -11.29
C CYS A 41 -7.61 5.74 -11.83
N GLY A 42 -8.64 5.88 -10.99
CA GLY A 42 -10.04 5.69 -11.38
C GLY A 42 -10.47 4.23 -11.52
N ASP A 43 -9.80 3.32 -10.80
CA ASP A 43 -10.04 1.87 -10.79
C ASP A 43 -10.96 1.41 -9.65
N ILE A 44 -11.43 2.35 -8.82
CA ILE A 44 -12.41 2.09 -7.76
C ILE A 44 -13.76 2.69 -8.14
N GLY A 45 -14.81 1.86 -8.09
CA GLY A 45 -16.19 2.23 -8.38
C GLY A 45 -16.98 1.11 -9.05
N SER A 46 -18.28 1.32 -9.21
CA SER A 46 -19.16 0.33 -9.85
C SER A 46 -18.69 0.00 -11.27
N GLY A 47 -18.46 -1.29 -11.56
CA GLY A 47 -17.97 -1.77 -12.85
C GLY A 47 -16.47 -1.59 -13.11
N LYS A 48 -15.69 -1.18 -12.10
CA LYS A 48 -14.23 -1.05 -12.17
C LYS A 48 -13.51 -2.28 -11.60
N ALA A 49 -12.17 -2.22 -11.50
CA ALA A 49 -11.36 -3.29 -10.93
C ALA A 49 -11.75 -3.61 -9.48
N TYR A 50 -12.11 -2.57 -8.72
CA TYR A 50 -12.62 -2.67 -7.36
C TYR A 50 -13.98 -2.01 -7.25
N ALA A 51 -14.95 -2.68 -6.63
CA ALA A 51 -16.30 -2.14 -6.49
C ALA A 51 -16.35 -0.90 -5.59
N ASN A 52 -15.51 -0.88 -4.55
CA ASN A 52 -15.32 0.19 -3.58
C ASN A 52 -13.96 0.03 -2.87
N GLU A 53 -13.63 0.94 -1.97
CA GLU A 53 -12.37 0.92 -1.21
C GLU A 53 -12.22 -0.34 -0.35
N ASP A 54 -13.28 -0.80 0.29
CA ASP A 54 -13.25 -2.01 1.14
C ASP A 54 -12.91 -3.27 0.32
N ASP A 55 -13.52 -3.43 -0.86
CA ASP A 55 -13.22 -4.52 -1.79
C ASP A 55 -11.75 -4.47 -2.23
N CYS A 56 -11.22 -3.28 -2.48
CA CYS A 56 -9.79 -3.10 -2.76
C CYS A 56 -8.93 -3.54 -1.57
N MET A 57 -9.23 -3.06 -0.37
CA MET A 57 -8.47 -3.38 0.83
C MET A 57 -8.46 -4.88 1.13
N ILE A 58 -9.61 -5.57 0.98
CA ILE A 58 -9.72 -7.01 1.18
C ILE A 58 -8.83 -7.76 0.18
N LYS A 59 -8.95 -7.46 -1.11
CA LYS A 59 -8.19 -8.14 -2.17
C LYS A 59 -6.69 -7.86 -2.03
N GLN A 60 -6.30 -6.60 -1.82
CA GLN A 60 -4.90 -6.24 -1.67
C GLN A 60 -4.28 -6.86 -0.42
N LYS A 61 -4.99 -6.89 0.72
CA LYS A 61 -4.50 -7.59 1.91
C LYS A 61 -4.27 -9.08 1.62
N ALA A 62 -5.20 -9.74 0.93
CA ALA A 62 -5.02 -11.14 0.56
C ALA A 62 -3.80 -11.34 -0.36
N ASP A 63 -3.63 -10.47 -1.36
CA ASP A 63 -2.51 -10.51 -2.30
C ASP A 63 -1.16 -10.32 -1.63
N TRP A 64 -1.06 -9.37 -0.70
CA TRP A 64 0.18 -9.10 0.03
C TRP A 64 0.45 -10.12 1.12
N ASN A 65 -0.57 -10.69 1.78
CA ASN A 65 -0.40 -11.82 2.69
C ASN A 65 0.20 -13.06 1.99
N ASN A 66 -0.15 -13.29 0.73
CA ASN A 66 0.42 -14.39 -0.05
C ASN A 66 1.89 -14.15 -0.42
N ARG A 67 2.28 -12.88 -0.65
CA ARG A 67 3.65 -12.50 -1.02
C ARG A 67 4.57 -12.42 0.19
N TRP A 68 4.06 -11.88 1.28
CA TRP A 68 4.76 -11.64 2.53
C TRP A 68 4.08 -12.43 3.63
N SER A 69 4.22 -13.75 3.61
CA SER A 69 3.61 -14.60 4.62
C SER A 69 4.16 -14.28 6.01
N VAL A 70 3.34 -14.46 7.06
CA VAL A 70 3.74 -14.27 8.46
C VAL A 70 5.06 -14.99 8.76
N ALA A 71 5.17 -16.25 8.37
CA ALA A 71 6.37 -17.06 8.60
C ALA A 71 7.65 -16.51 7.95
N ALA A 72 7.54 -15.69 6.91
CA ALA A 72 8.69 -15.10 6.23
C ALA A 72 9.04 -13.71 6.73
N CYS A 73 8.08 -12.98 7.32
CA CYS A 73 8.17 -11.52 7.45
C CYS A 73 7.87 -10.99 8.85
N ASP A 74 7.21 -11.77 9.71
CA ASP A 74 6.87 -11.31 11.06
C ASP A 74 8.14 -11.15 11.88
N ASP A 75 8.29 -10.02 12.55
CA ASP A 75 9.53 -9.54 13.18
C ASP A 75 10.74 -9.43 12.22
N HIS A 76 10.55 -9.59 10.91
CA HIS A 76 11.61 -9.60 9.89
C HIS A 76 11.42 -8.51 8.83
N ILE A 77 10.69 -7.44 9.13
CA ILE A 77 10.49 -6.34 8.18
C ILE A 77 11.74 -5.45 8.11
N ASN A 78 12.29 -5.32 6.90
CA ASN A 78 13.34 -4.36 6.61
C ASN A 78 12.70 -2.99 6.33
N GLY A 79 12.80 -2.06 7.28
CA GLY A 79 12.18 -0.73 7.21
C GLY A 79 12.57 0.07 5.95
N ASP A 80 13.86 0.15 5.63
CA ASP A 80 14.34 0.94 4.49
C ASP A 80 13.82 0.38 3.15
N ASN A 81 13.88 -0.94 2.98
CA ASN A 81 13.35 -1.60 1.77
C ASN A 81 11.81 -1.51 1.72
N PHE A 82 11.15 -1.58 2.87
CA PHE A 82 9.71 -1.39 2.95
C PHE A 82 9.30 0.01 2.54
N ASP A 83 9.97 1.04 3.05
CA ASP A 83 9.71 2.44 2.70
C ASP A 83 9.96 2.69 1.21
N PHE A 84 11.05 2.14 0.66
CA PHE A 84 11.32 2.19 -0.78
C PHE A 84 10.22 1.52 -1.61
N CYS A 85 9.71 0.37 -1.16
CA CYS A 85 8.55 -0.28 -1.76
C CYS A 85 7.32 0.63 -1.73
N GLN A 86 7.01 1.26 -0.59
CA GLN A 86 5.86 2.15 -0.45
C GLN A 86 5.95 3.37 -1.34
N ASP A 87 7.12 4.00 -1.43
CA ASP A 87 7.33 5.16 -2.29
C ASP A 87 7.21 4.79 -3.77
N SER A 88 7.64 3.58 -4.13
CA SER A 88 7.48 3.05 -5.47
C SER A 88 6.01 2.82 -5.84
N ILE A 89 5.16 2.39 -4.89
CA ILE A 89 3.71 2.28 -5.10
C ILE A 89 3.09 3.65 -5.40
N LYS A 90 3.48 4.67 -4.63
CA LYS A 90 2.92 6.03 -4.77
C LYS A 90 3.20 6.64 -6.14
N VAL A 91 4.33 6.32 -6.76
CA VAL A 91 4.75 6.87 -8.07
C VAL A 91 4.51 5.94 -9.25
N MET A 92 4.00 4.72 -9.03
CA MET A 92 3.70 3.75 -10.08
C MET A 92 2.66 4.31 -11.06
N SER A 93 2.81 4.13 -12.37
CA SER A 93 1.84 4.57 -13.39
C SER A 93 0.55 3.75 -13.35
N CYS A 94 -0.58 4.34 -13.75
CA CYS A 94 -1.90 3.67 -13.73
C CYS A 94 -2.02 2.53 -14.75
N ASP A 95 -1.51 2.71 -15.97
CA ASP A 95 -1.73 1.77 -17.09
C ASP A 95 -0.49 0.94 -17.43
N ASN A 96 0.36 0.60 -16.45
CA ASN A 96 1.62 -0.08 -16.72
C ASN A 96 1.78 -1.40 -15.93
N VAL A 97 1.33 -2.49 -16.54
CA VAL A 97 1.49 -3.85 -16.00
C VAL A 97 2.98 -4.22 -15.81
N VAL A 98 3.88 -3.69 -16.63
CA VAL A 98 5.33 -3.96 -16.48
C VAL A 98 5.86 -3.32 -15.19
N GLU A 99 5.43 -2.10 -14.88
CA GLU A 99 5.79 -1.46 -13.60
C GLU A 99 5.26 -2.25 -12.41
N TRP A 100 4.06 -2.81 -12.51
CA TRP A 100 3.53 -3.68 -11.46
C TRP A 100 4.39 -4.94 -11.28
N ILE A 101 4.85 -5.58 -12.36
CA ILE A 101 5.75 -6.74 -12.28
C ILE A 101 7.07 -6.36 -11.61
N VAL A 102 7.68 -5.25 -12.03
CA VAL A 102 8.93 -4.75 -11.43
C VAL A 102 8.71 -4.40 -9.96
N LEU A 103 7.57 -3.81 -9.62
CA LEU A 103 7.21 -3.49 -8.25
C LEU A 103 7.21 -4.77 -7.39
N VAL A 104 6.45 -5.80 -7.77
CA VAL A 104 6.31 -7.02 -6.94
C VAL A 104 7.54 -7.93 -6.99
N ALA A 105 8.26 -7.98 -8.10
CA ALA A 105 9.41 -8.87 -8.29
C ALA A 105 10.72 -8.29 -7.74
N ASP A 106 10.85 -6.96 -7.70
CA ASP A 106 12.09 -6.30 -7.28
C ASP A 106 11.89 -5.34 -6.11
N LYS A 107 11.03 -4.33 -6.25
CA LYS A 107 10.98 -3.23 -5.26
C LYS A 107 10.32 -3.64 -3.94
N CYS A 108 9.27 -4.44 -4.04
CA CYS A 108 8.42 -4.96 -2.97
C CYS A 108 8.58 -6.47 -2.82
N SER A 109 9.67 -7.05 -3.33
CA SER A 109 9.89 -8.49 -3.27
C SER A 109 10.01 -8.93 -1.81
N ARG A 110 9.55 -10.15 -1.55
CA ARG A 110 9.64 -10.77 -0.21
C ARG A 110 11.07 -10.73 0.32
N ASP A 111 12.04 -11.06 -0.53
CA ASP A 111 13.44 -11.16 -0.11
C ASP A 111 14.07 -9.80 0.22
N LYS A 112 13.47 -8.67 -0.20
CA LYS A 112 13.87 -7.33 0.24
C LYS A 112 13.10 -6.87 1.47
N VAL A 113 11.78 -6.96 1.42
CA VAL A 113 10.88 -6.44 2.48
C VAL A 113 11.00 -7.27 3.75
N CYS A 114 11.17 -8.59 3.62
CA CYS A 114 11.21 -9.52 4.74
C CYS A 114 12.64 -9.97 5.09
N SER A 115 13.60 -9.06 4.90
CA SER A 115 15.04 -9.29 5.17
C SER A 115 15.53 -8.59 6.43
N GLY A 116 14.62 -8.04 7.24
CA GLY A 116 14.94 -7.43 8.52
C GLY A 116 15.53 -8.45 9.48
N ASN A 117 16.47 -7.99 10.29
CA ASN A 117 16.88 -8.76 11.45
C ASN A 117 15.85 -8.52 12.57
N PRO A 118 15.39 -9.58 13.25
CA PRO A 118 14.51 -9.47 14.40
C PRO A 118 15.23 -8.89 15.63
#